data_AF-G7GTI1-F1
#
_entry.id   AF-G7GTI1-F1
#
_cell.length_a   1.000
_cell.length_b   1.000
_cell.length_c   1.000
_cell.angle_alpha   90.00
_cell.angle_beta   90.00
_cell.angle_gamma   90.00
#
_symmetry.space_group_name_H-M   'P 1'
#
loop_
_entity.id
_entity.type
_entity.pdbx_description
1 polymer ?
#
loop_
_entity_poly.entity_id
_entity_poly.type
_entity_poly.pdbx_seq_one_letter_code
_entity_poly.pdbx_strand_id
1 'polypeptide(L)'
;MSDLTDRLYLPSATHAPLYFPDYKTTRLRSPSKDLILIPERLGEITGPVFGDGDVTSEESDMTIANGGEAIGQRIIVHGQVRDSNNKPVPDTLIEVWQANAAGRYRHRNDSWPAPLDPHFNGVARTLTDAQGNYEFTTIKPGAYPWGNHHNAWRPAHIHFSLFGRAYTERLVTQMYFPDDPFF
;
A
#
# COMPACT_ATOMS: atom_id res chain seq x y z
N MET A 1 23.79 28.01 1.71
CA MET A 1 23.09 27.52 0.52
C MET A 1 23.33 26.02 0.49
N SER A 2 22.39 25.23 1.03
CA SER A 2 22.51 23.77 1.02
C SER A 2 22.39 23.29 -0.42
N ASP A 3 23.32 22.45 -0.83
CA ASP A 3 23.40 21.85 -2.15
C ASP A 3 22.08 21.12 -2.46
N LEU A 4 21.45 21.45 -3.58
CA LEU A 4 20.22 20.80 -4.05
C LEU A 4 20.47 19.34 -4.45
N THR A 5 21.73 18.91 -4.58
CA THR A 5 22.09 17.52 -4.89
C THR A 5 21.90 16.56 -3.72
N ASP A 6 21.93 17.03 -2.46
CA ASP A 6 21.77 16.17 -1.28
C ASP A 6 20.34 15.62 -1.09
N ARG A 7 19.34 16.19 -1.78
CA ARG A 7 17.94 15.71 -1.71
C ARG A 7 17.60 14.60 -2.69
N LEU A 8 18.46 14.35 -3.69
CA LEU A 8 18.17 13.45 -4.81
C LEU A 8 18.85 12.08 -4.71
N TYR A 9 19.60 11.84 -3.64
CA TYR A 9 20.04 10.49 -3.32
C TYR A 9 18.84 9.74 -2.75
N LEU A 10 18.24 8.84 -3.53
CA LEU A 10 17.55 7.69 -2.94
C LEU A 10 18.63 6.96 -2.14
N PRO A 11 18.65 7.01 -0.80
CA PRO A 11 19.61 6.22 -0.06
C PRO A 11 19.29 4.78 -0.43
N SER A 12 20.23 4.07 -1.07
CA SER A 12 20.03 2.68 -1.50
C SER A 12 19.64 1.75 -0.33
N ALA A 13 19.78 2.22 0.91
CA ALA A 13 19.39 1.52 2.12
C ALA A 13 17.91 1.68 2.54
N THR A 14 17.15 2.64 2.00
CA THR A 14 15.74 2.87 2.42
C THR A 14 14.70 2.26 1.49
N HIS A 15 15.09 1.86 0.28
CA HIS A 15 14.21 1.24 -0.71
C HIS A 15 14.76 -0.12 -1.17
N ALA A 16 13.86 -1.02 -1.57
CA ALA A 16 14.24 -2.27 -2.20
C ALA A 16 14.98 -1.99 -3.54
N PRO A 17 16.00 -2.80 -3.89
CA PRO A 17 16.69 -2.65 -5.17
C PRO A 17 15.76 -2.98 -6.33
N LEU A 18 15.91 -2.28 -7.45
CA LEU A 18 15.12 -2.52 -8.67
C LEU A 18 15.30 -3.95 -9.21
N TYR A 19 16.53 -4.48 -9.11
CA TYR A 19 16.86 -5.86 -9.45
C TYR A 19 17.10 -6.67 -8.18
N PHE A 20 16.20 -7.61 -7.87
CA PHE A 20 16.31 -8.51 -6.74
C PHE A 20 16.07 -9.98 -7.18
N PRO A 21 17.12 -10.75 -7.49
CA PRO A 21 16.99 -12.00 -8.24
C PRO A 21 16.18 -13.10 -7.55
N ASP A 22 16.06 -13.08 -6.23
CA ASP A 22 15.26 -14.04 -5.46
C ASP A 22 13.76 -13.75 -5.55
N TYR A 23 13.39 -12.49 -5.82
CA TYR A 23 12.06 -12.15 -6.30
C TYR A 23 12.06 -12.25 -7.84
N LYS A 24 11.82 -13.45 -8.36
CA LYS A 24 12.11 -13.82 -9.76
C LYS A 24 11.50 -12.89 -10.81
N THR A 25 10.34 -12.30 -10.53
CA THR A 25 9.66 -11.38 -11.45
C THR A 25 10.49 -10.12 -11.74
N THR A 26 11.36 -9.66 -10.82
CA THR A 26 12.18 -8.47 -11.08
C THR A 26 13.24 -8.72 -12.16
N ARG A 27 13.66 -9.97 -12.40
CA ARG A 27 14.71 -10.31 -13.38
C ARG A 27 14.42 -9.80 -14.79
N LEU A 28 13.14 -9.75 -15.17
CA LEU A 28 12.69 -9.30 -16.48
C LEU A 28 11.95 -7.96 -16.44
N ARG A 29 11.84 -7.34 -15.25
CA ARG A 29 11.06 -6.10 -15.03
C ARG A 29 11.85 -5.01 -14.32
N SER A 30 13.17 -5.16 -14.25
CA SER A 30 14.10 -4.14 -13.76
C SER A 30 14.81 -3.47 -14.94
N PRO A 31 14.85 -2.13 -15.00
CA PRO A 31 15.69 -1.42 -15.98
C PRO A 31 17.15 -1.85 -15.87
N SER A 32 17.83 -2.00 -17.00
CA SER A 32 19.28 -2.30 -17.06
C SER A 32 20.17 -1.06 -17.08
N LYS A 33 19.57 0.13 -17.25
CA LYS A 33 20.25 1.42 -17.24
C LYS A 33 19.92 2.16 -15.95
N ASP A 34 20.85 3.00 -15.52
CA ASP A 34 20.66 3.87 -14.37
C ASP A 34 19.52 4.87 -14.60
N LEU A 35 18.88 5.25 -13.50
CA LEU A 35 17.88 6.32 -13.51
C LEU A 35 18.57 7.65 -13.82
N ILE A 36 17.97 8.45 -14.70
CA ILE A 36 18.44 9.79 -15.00
C ILE A 36 17.73 10.74 -14.04
N LEU A 37 18.50 11.38 -13.16
CA LEU A 37 17.98 12.42 -12.28
C LEU A 37 17.72 13.69 -13.09
N ILE A 38 16.50 14.21 -12.96
CA ILE A 38 16.08 15.46 -13.60
C ILE A 38 15.73 16.49 -12.53
N PRO A 39 15.96 17.79 -12.79
CA PRO A 39 15.47 18.84 -11.89
C PRO A 39 13.94 18.80 -11.81
N GLU A 40 13.41 18.97 -10.60
CA GLU A 40 11.98 19.08 -10.37
C GLU A 40 11.38 20.31 -11.07
N ARG A 41 10.23 20.12 -11.71
CA ARG A 41 9.41 21.17 -12.30
C ARG A 41 8.00 21.06 -11.75
N LEU A 42 7.09 21.91 -12.26
CA LEU A 42 5.69 21.89 -11.86
C LEU A 42 5.05 20.49 -11.97
N GLY A 43 5.44 19.67 -12.95
CA GLY A 43 4.92 18.31 -13.08
C GLY A 43 5.28 17.38 -11.92
N GLU A 44 6.49 17.55 -11.35
CA GLU A 44 6.99 16.73 -10.25
C GLU A 44 6.49 17.23 -8.88
N ILE A 45 6.38 18.55 -8.69
CA ILE A 45 6.04 19.16 -7.39
C ILE A 45 4.55 19.43 -7.18
N THR A 46 3.70 19.01 -8.12
CA THR A 46 2.24 19.09 -7.99
C THR A 46 1.63 17.70 -8.05
N GLY A 47 0.41 17.56 -7.56
CA GLY A 47 -0.35 16.32 -7.55
C GLY A 47 -1.85 16.58 -7.60
N PRO A 48 -2.67 15.54 -7.78
CA PRO A 48 -4.11 15.66 -7.65
C PRO A 48 -4.47 16.08 -6.22
N VAL A 49 -5.57 16.82 -6.09
CA VAL A 49 -6.18 17.18 -4.80
C VAL A 49 -7.46 16.37 -4.66
N PHE A 50 -7.64 15.75 -3.49
CA PHE A 50 -8.85 15.04 -3.11
C PHE A 50 -9.50 15.84 -1.97
N GLY A 51 -10.79 16.11 -2.09
CA GLY A 51 -11.53 16.93 -1.13
C GLY A 51 -12.79 16.26 -0.61
N ASP A 52 -13.58 17.05 0.11
CA ASP A 52 -14.86 16.64 0.66
C ASP A 52 -15.78 16.09 -0.44
N GLY A 53 -16.12 14.80 -0.33
CA GLY A 53 -17.00 14.09 -1.27
C GLY A 53 -16.30 13.15 -2.25
N ASP A 54 -14.97 13.19 -2.37
CA ASP A 54 -14.23 12.24 -3.23
C ASP A 54 -14.08 10.85 -2.60
N VAL A 55 -14.12 10.80 -1.27
CA VAL A 55 -14.05 9.58 -0.44
C VAL A 55 -15.09 9.70 0.66
N THR A 56 -15.96 8.70 0.79
CA THR A 56 -16.95 8.66 1.87
C THR A 56 -16.46 7.84 3.07
N SER A 57 -17.06 8.04 4.24
CA SER A 57 -16.72 7.30 5.47
C SER A 57 -16.89 5.78 5.31
N GLU A 58 -17.88 5.36 4.52
CA GLU A 58 -18.17 3.94 4.27
C GLU A 58 -17.06 3.26 3.48
N GLU A 59 -16.27 4.00 2.70
CA GLU A 59 -15.14 3.46 1.94
C GLU A 59 -13.96 3.05 2.83
N SER A 60 -13.99 3.41 4.11
CA SER A 60 -12.99 3.03 5.11
C SER A 60 -13.37 1.78 5.92
N ASP A 61 -14.55 1.18 5.70
CA ASP A 61 -15.00 -0.03 6.39
C ASP A 61 -15.14 -1.21 5.41
N MET A 62 -14.20 -2.15 5.48
CA MET A 62 -14.18 -3.35 4.65
C MET A 62 -14.96 -4.52 5.27
N THR A 63 -15.58 -4.34 6.44
CA THR A 63 -16.19 -5.44 7.21
C THR A 63 -17.61 -5.77 6.79
N ILE A 64 -18.22 -4.94 5.95
CA ILE A 64 -19.59 -5.12 5.47
C ILE A 64 -19.61 -4.98 3.95
N ALA A 65 -20.15 -5.98 3.26
CA ALA A 65 -20.45 -5.89 1.84
C ALA A 65 -21.64 -6.77 1.47
N ASN A 66 -22.36 -6.40 0.41
CA ASN A 66 -23.47 -7.20 -0.13
C ASN A 66 -24.53 -7.59 0.92
N GLY A 67 -24.79 -6.70 1.89
CA GLY A 67 -25.81 -6.91 2.93
C GLY A 67 -25.44 -7.88 4.04
N GLY A 68 -24.16 -8.24 4.20
CA GLY A 68 -23.69 -9.10 5.28
C GLY A 68 -22.29 -8.71 5.78
N GLU A 69 -21.82 -9.41 6.80
CA GLU A 69 -20.53 -9.18 7.46
C GLU A 69 -19.45 -10.14 6.94
N ALA A 70 -18.24 -9.61 6.76
CA ALA A 70 -17.07 -10.37 6.39
C ALA A 70 -16.61 -11.30 7.52
N ILE A 71 -16.16 -12.49 7.17
CA ILE A 71 -15.66 -13.51 8.09
C ILE A 71 -14.16 -13.27 8.37
N GLY A 72 -13.82 -13.16 9.65
CA GLY A 72 -12.44 -13.20 10.12
C GLY A 72 -12.19 -12.29 11.33
N GLN A 73 -10.92 -12.09 11.66
CA GLN A 73 -10.53 -11.21 12.76
C GLN A 73 -10.72 -9.74 12.35
N ARG A 74 -11.73 -9.06 12.92
CA ARG A 74 -11.91 -7.62 12.76
C ARG A 74 -10.74 -6.86 13.39
N ILE A 75 -10.17 -5.93 12.65
CA ILE A 75 -9.07 -5.07 13.09
C ILE A 75 -9.32 -3.63 12.64
N ILE A 76 -8.82 -2.70 13.43
CA ILE A 76 -8.69 -1.29 13.06
C ILE A 76 -7.23 -1.07 12.71
N VAL A 77 -6.97 -0.50 11.55
CA VAL A 77 -5.63 -0.08 11.13
C VAL A 77 -5.63 1.43 11.11
N HIS A 78 -4.81 2.01 11.98
CA HIS A 78 -4.69 3.46 12.10
C HIS A 78 -3.21 3.85 12.20
N GLY A 79 -2.92 5.09 11.84
CA GLY A 79 -1.57 5.62 11.87
C GLY A 79 -1.52 7.09 11.45
N GLN A 80 -0.31 7.57 11.17
CA GLN A 80 -0.08 8.95 10.78
C GLN A 80 0.87 9.02 9.59
N VAL A 81 0.51 9.81 8.58
CA VAL A 81 1.37 10.14 7.45
C VAL A 81 2.14 11.42 7.77
N ARG A 82 3.46 11.34 7.69
CA ARG A 82 4.37 12.47 7.91
C ARG A 82 5.42 12.57 6.81
N ASP A 83 5.85 13.79 6.53
CA ASP A 83 6.97 14.03 5.63
C ASP A 83 8.33 13.75 6.32
N SER A 84 9.42 13.87 5.56
CA SER A 84 10.78 13.65 6.06
C SER A 84 11.23 14.65 7.13
N ASN A 85 10.52 15.77 7.30
CA ASN A 85 10.74 16.75 8.37
C ASN A 85 9.78 16.52 9.55
N ASN A 86 9.14 15.35 9.60
CA ASN A 86 8.17 14.97 10.62
C ASN A 86 6.93 15.88 10.67
N LYS A 87 6.58 16.57 9.58
CA LYS A 87 5.35 17.36 9.50
C LYS A 87 4.18 16.48 9.04
N PRO A 88 2.97 16.67 9.61
CA PRO A 88 1.80 15.93 9.15
C PRO A 88 1.49 16.24 7.69
N VAL A 89 1.02 15.24 6.95
CA VAL A 89 0.54 15.37 5.58
C VAL A 89 -0.98 15.25 5.60
N PRO A 90 -1.73 16.37 5.58
CA PRO A 90 -3.19 16.35 5.58
C PRO A 90 -3.74 16.11 4.17
N ASP A 91 -5.02 15.73 4.12
CA ASP A 91 -5.84 15.61 2.90
C ASP A 91 -5.22 14.73 1.80
N THR A 92 -4.35 13.77 2.18
CA THR A 92 -3.76 12.83 1.23
C THR A 92 -4.57 11.55 1.18
N LEU A 93 -4.79 11.07 -0.05
CA LEU A 93 -5.48 9.82 -0.31
C LEU A 93 -4.61 8.61 0.04
N ILE A 94 -5.18 7.75 0.87
CA ILE A 94 -4.70 6.41 1.14
C ILE A 94 -5.69 5.42 0.54
N GLU A 95 -5.22 4.58 -0.36
CA GLU A 95 -5.97 3.42 -0.85
C GLU A 95 -5.29 2.15 -0.36
N VAL A 96 -6.08 1.20 0.09
CA VAL A 96 -5.59 -0.11 0.53
C VAL A 96 -6.29 -1.24 -0.19
N TRP A 97 -5.56 -2.34 -0.38
CA TRP A 97 -6.12 -3.59 -0.87
C TRP A 97 -5.47 -4.80 -0.23
N GLN A 98 -6.23 -5.87 -0.07
CA GLN A 98 -5.76 -7.10 0.59
C GLN A 98 -6.60 -8.33 0.20
N ALA A 99 -6.07 -9.49 0.54
CA ALA A 99 -6.82 -10.74 0.55
C ALA A 99 -7.83 -10.79 1.72
N ASN A 100 -8.79 -11.72 1.65
CA ASN A 100 -9.66 -12.07 2.77
C ASN A 100 -8.90 -12.87 3.86
N ALA A 101 -9.60 -13.27 4.92
CA ALA A 101 -9.05 -14.06 6.02
C ALA A 101 -8.43 -15.41 5.59
N ALA A 102 -8.82 -15.95 4.42
CA ALA A 102 -8.30 -17.20 3.88
C ALA A 102 -7.14 -16.99 2.86
N GLY A 103 -6.65 -15.76 2.72
CA GLY A 103 -5.59 -15.44 1.77
C GLY A 103 -6.05 -15.40 0.32
N ARG A 104 -7.36 -15.31 0.06
CA ARG A 104 -7.93 -15.19 -1.29
C ARG A 104 -8.23 -13.73 -1.64
N TYR A 105 -7.68 -13.26 -2.75
CA TYR A 105 -8.06 -11.99 -3.36
C TYR A 105 -9.33 -12.15 -4.20
N ARG A 106 -10.17 -11.10 -4.16
CA ARG A 106 -11.30 -10.93 -5.09
C ARG A 106 -10.80 -10.44 -6.46
N HIS A 107 -9.91 -11.20 -7.08
CA HIS A 107 -9.28 -10.87 -8.34
C HIS A 107 -9.36 -12.05 -9.32
N ARG A 108 -9.68 -11.78 -10.59
CA ARG A 108 -9.91 -12.82 -11.61
C ARG A 108 -8.70 -13.74 -11.87
N ASN A 109 -7.49 -13.23 -11.64
CA ASN A 109 -6.25 -13.99 -11.84
C ASN A 109 -5.78 -14.72 -10.58
N ASP A 110 -6.46 -14.56 -9.44
CA ASP A 110 -6.15 -15.35 -8.26
C ASP A 110 -6.71 -16.77 -8.44
N SER A 111 -5.83 -17.77 -8.41
CA SER A 111 -6.16 -19.19 -8.55
C SER A 111 -5.98 -19.99 -7.25
N TRP A 112 -5.66 -19.33 -6.12
CA TRP A 112 -5.51 -19.98 -4.82
C TRP A 112 -6.83 -20.63 -4.38
N PRO A 113 -6.95 -21.96 -4.20
CA PRO A 113 -8.24 -22.64 -3.95
C PRO A 113 -8.93 -22.35 -2.60
N ALA A 114 -8.53 -21.31 -1.87
CA ALA A 114 -9.29 -20.81 -0.74
C ALA A 114 -10.61 -20.16 -1.18
N PRO A 115 -11.66 -20.22 -0.34
CA PRO A 115 -12.96 -19.63 -0.65
C PRO A 115 -12.88 -18.11 -0.73
N LEU A 116 -13.67 -17.54 -1.65
CA LEU A 116 -14.04 -16.13 -1.57
C LEU A 116 -15.00 -15.92 -0.40
N ASP A 117 -14.95 -14.73 0.18
CA ASP A 117 -15.96 -14.28 1.12
C ASP A 117 -16.96 -13.39 0.35
N PRO A 118 -18.25 -13.74 0.30
CA PRO A 118 -19.26 -12.95 -0.40
C PRO A 118 -19.44 -11.55 0.19
N HIS A 119 -19.06 -11.34 1.46
CA HIS A 119 -19.21 -10.09 2.21
C HIS A 119 -17.89 -9.32 2.39
N PHE A 120 -16.83 -9.69 1.66
CA PHE A 120 -15.56 -8.98 1.66
C PHE A 120 -15.11 -8.60 0.25
N ASN A 121 -14.92 -7.30 0.02
CA ASN A 121 -14.45 -6.77 -1.28
C ASN A 121 -12.93 -6.59 -1.34
N GLY A 122 -12.25 -6.44 -0.20
CA GLY A 122 -10.79 -6.39 -0.14
C GLY A 122 -10.17 -5.04 -0.53
N VAL A 123 -10.94 -3.96 -0.59
CA VAL A 123 -10.46 -2.60 -0.89
C VAL A 123 -11.07 -1.56 0.06
N ALA A 124 -10.30 -0.53 0.41
CA ALA A 124 -10.78 0.65 1.14
C ALA A 124 -10.00 1.90 0.73
N ARG A 125 -10.59 3.06 0.98
CA ARG A 125 -9.98 4.38 0.77
C ARG A 125 -10.29 5.29 1.97
N THR A 126 -9.33 6.13 2.32
CA THR A 126 -9.50 7.14 3.38
C THR A 126 -8.62 8.36 3.09
N LEU A 127 -9.02 9.52 3.61
CA LEU A 127 -8.23 10.74 3.58
C LEU A 127 -7.62 10.97 4.95
N THR A 128 -6.38 11.44 4.98
CA THR A 128 -5.76 11.84 6.24
C THR A 128 -6.37 13.13 6.78
N ASP A 129 -6.55 13.24 8.09
CA ASP A 129 -7.01 14.47 8.74
C ASP A 129 -5.94 15.59 8.76
N ALA A 130 -6.27 16.73 9.38
CA ALA A 130 -5.38 17.89 9.52
C ALA A 130 -4.06 17.58 10.27
N GLN A 131 -4.02 16.50 11.05
CA GLN A 131 -2.84 16.01 11.75
C GLN A 131 -2.19 14.83 11.00
N GLY A 132 -2.62 14.51 9.79
CA GLY A 132 -2.10 13.41 9.00
C GLY A 132 -2.55 12.04 9.48
N ASN A 133 -3.52 11.95 10.40
CA ASN A 133 -3.99 10.66 10.90
C ASN A 133 -4.90 9.99 9.87
N TYR A 134 -4.82 8.67 9.79
CA TYR A 134 -5.73 7.85 9.00
C TYR A 134 -6.24 6.69 9.83
N GLU A 135 -7.41 6.19 9.46
CA GLU A 135 -8.01 4.98 10.02
C GLU A 135 -8.85 4.27 8.94
N PHE A 136 -8.84 2.94 8.97
CA PHE A 136 -9.81 2.09 8.29
C PHE A 136 -10.04 0.80 9.08
N THR A 137 -11.23 0.21 8.94
CA THR A 137 -11.61 -1.05 9.60
C THR A 137 -11.64 -2.17 8.56
N THR A 138 -11.04 -3.32 8.90
CA THR A 138 -10.95 -4.47 7.97
C THR A 138 -10.93 -5.80 8.71
N ILE A 139 -10.77 -6.88 7.94
CA ILE A 139 -10.46 -8.23 8.42
C ILE A 139 -8.96 -8.48 8.27
N LYS A 140 -8.30 -9.01 9.29
CA LYS A 140 -6.89 -9.42 9.19
C LYS A 140 -6.72 -10.41 8.01
N PRO A 141 -5.89 -10.12 7.01
CA PRO A 141 -5.73 -10.99 5.85
C PRO A 141 -5.02 -12.29 6.24
N GLY A 142 -5.38 -13.37 5.54
CA GLY A 142 -4.61 -14.61 5.59
C GLY A 142 -3.31 -14.51 4.78
N ALA A 143 -2.29 -15.26 5.20
CA ALA A 143 -1.15 -15.57 4.34
C ALA A 143 -1.60 -16.37 3.11
N TYR A 144 -0.86 -16.28 2.01
CA TYR A 144 -1.20 -17.01 0.78
C TYR A 144 0.03 -17.47 0.01
N PRO A 145 -0.06 -18.60 -0.72
CA PRO A 145 1.05 -19.08 -1.52
C PRO A 145 1.12 -18.34 -2.86
N TRP A 146 2.31 -18.31 -3.44
CA TRP A 146 2.54 -17.62 -4.70
C TRP A 146 3.64 -18.28 -5.52
N GLY A 147 3.64 -18.04 -6.83
CA GLY A 147 4.49 -18.74 -7.79
C GLY A 147 5.95 -18.27 -7.86
N ASN A 148 6.56 -17.81 -6.77
CA ASN A 148 7.94 -17.31 -6.80
C ASN A 148 8.98 -18.45 -6.76
N HIS A 149 8.93 -19.32 -5.75
CA HIS A 149 9.78 -20.52 -5.65
C HIS A 149 8.96 -21.69 -5.07
N HIS A 150 9.59 -22.87 -4.94
CA HIS A 150 8.93 -24.01 -4.32
C HIS A 150 8.45 -23.61 -2.92
N ASN A 151 7.17 -23.86 -2.63
CA ASN A 151 6.50 -23.55 -1.36
C ASN A 151 6.67 -22.08 -0.90
N ALA A 152 6.61 -21.11 -1.82
CA ALA A 152 6.67 -19.70 -1.45
C ALA A 152 5.32 -19.23 -0.89
N TRP A 153 5.38 -18.56 0.27
CA TRP A 153 4.24 -17.93 0.93
C TRP A 153 4.49 -16.44 1.10
N ARG A 154 3.43 -15.64 1.05
CA ARG A 154 3.45 -14.25 1.47
C ARG A 154 2.89 -14.21 2.90
N PRO A 155 3.56 -13.50 3.84
CA PRO A 155 2.98 -13.20 5.15
C PRO A 155 1.64 -12.47 4.99
N ALA A 156 0.82 -12.45 6.04
CA ALA A 156 -0.34 -11.56 6.11
C ALA A 156 0.12 -10.12 5.89
N HIS A 157 -0.50 -9.44 4.93
CA HIS A 157 -0.14 -8.06 4.60
C HIS A 157 -1.32 -7.31 4.00
N ILE A 158 -1.24 -5.98 4.13
CA ILE A 158 -2.14 -5.03 3.49
C ILE A 158 -1.28 -4.18 2.56
N HIS A 159 -1.69 -4.07 1.30
CA HIS A 159 -1.05 -3.14 0.39
C HIS A 159 -1.57 -1.73 0.63
N PHE A 160 -0.67 -0.75 0.53
CA PHE A 160 -0.94 0.66 0.68
C PHE A 160 -0.52 1.43 -0.57
N SER A 161 -1.37 2.35 -0.99
CA SER A 161 -1.11 3.37 -2.01
C SER A 161 -1.31 4.73 -1.37
N LEU A 162 -0.24 5.51 -1.28
CA LEU A 162 -0.25 6.88 -0.76
C LEU A 162 0.02 7.82 -1.92
N PHE A 163 -0.81 8.85 -2.06
CA PHE A 163 -0.68 9.85 -3.12
C PHE A 163 0.32 10.97 -2.77
N GLY A 164 0.39 11.37 -1.51
CA GLY A 164 1.11 12.59 -1.10
C GLY A 164 0.42 13.86 -1.60
N ARG A 165 1.17 14.95 -1.66
CA ARG A 165 0.77 16.28 -2.16
C ARG A 165 1.43 16.65 -3.49
N ALA A 166 2.47 15.91 -3.85
CA ALA A 166 3.25 16.07 -5.06
C ALA A 166 3.50 14.71 -5.71
N TYR A 167 3.69 14.69 -7.03
CA TYR A 167 3.95 13.45 -7.77
C TYR A 167 5.16 12.68 -7.23
N THR A 168 6.20 13.39 -6.78
CA THR A 168 7.41 12.78 -6.17
C THR A 168 7.16 12.10 -4.83
N GLU A 169 6.04 12.39 -4.15
CA GLU A 169 5.67 11.77 -2.87
C GLU A 169 4.86 10.47 -3.05
N ARG A 170 4.50 10.09 -4.30
CA ARG A 170 3.71 8.91 -4.61
C ARG A 170 4.41 7.62 -4.15
N LEU A 171 3.76 6.86 -3.28
CA LEU A 171 4.32 5.61 -2.73
C LEU A 171 3.32 4.45 -2.79
N VAL A 172 3.78 3.29 -3.23
CA VAL A 172 3.10 2.01 -3.01
C VAL A 172 3.98 1.13 -2.15
N THR A 173 3.40 0.60 -1.08
CA THR A 173 4.11 -0.25 -0.11
C THR A 173 3.18 -1.32 0.45
N GLN A 174 3.65 -2.10 1.42
CA GLN A 174 2.84 -3.06 2.15
C GLN A 174 3.19 -3.06 3.64
N MET A 175 2.16 -3.16 4.45
CA MET A 175 2.23 -3.34 5.91
C MET A 175 2.17 -4.82 6.25
N TYR A 176 2.89 -5.22 7.31
CA TYR A 176 2.86 -6.56 7.87
C TYR A 176 2.47 -6.53 9.34
N PHE A 177 2.29 -7.72 9.94
CA PHE A 177 1.87 -7.88 11.33
C PHE A 177 3.04 -8.41 12.18
N PRO A 178 3.29 -7.86 13.38
CA PRO A 178 4.45 -8.22 14.23
C PRO A 178 4.59 -9.70 14.58
N ASP A 179 3.49 -10.44 14.66
CA ASP A 179 3.47 -11.85 15.10
C ASP A 179 3.32 -12.84 13.93
N ASP A 180 3.59 -12.41 12.69
CA ASP A 180 3.45 -13.30 11.53
C ASP A 180 4.62 -14.28 11.44
N PRO A 181 4.39 -15.61 11.47
CA PRO A 181 5.47 -16.61 11.44
C PRO A 181 6.19 -16.72 10.09
N PHE A 182 5.72 -16.03 9.04
CA PHE A 182 6.40 -15.96 7.74
C PHE A 182 7.37 -14.77 7.63
N PHE A 183 7.54 -13.97 8.70
CA PHE A 183 8.49 -12.85 8.75
C PHE A 183 9.84 -13.22 9.37
#